data_AF-A0A937D1Q5-F1
#
_entry.id   AF-A0A937D1Q5-F1
#
_cell.length_a   1.000
_cell.length_b   1.000
_cell.length_c   1.000
_cell.angle_alpha   90.00
_cell.angle_beta   90.00
_cell.angle_gamma   90.00
#
_symmetry.space_group_name_H-M   'P 1'
#
loop_
_entity.id
_entity.type
_entity.pdbx_description
1 polymer ?
#
loop_
_entity_poly.entity_id
_entity_poly.type
_entity_poly.pdbx_seq_one_letter_code
_entity_poly.pdbx_strand_id
1 'polypeptide(L)'
;MNLMRYLGFDGTAEIDLDRGTCFGKLLFIDDLVTYEASDPRALKAEFHAAVDDYLETCRQLGRPPKKPHSGLFNVRTTPEKHRDLLLCAAERGISLNAVVNEAIAQFLSAKCSDGIPTPSCTVAVNLVDTFVPSTDPRNFVTVSPSGDTVTPTLFIEAFGGRQKEAPANPH
;
A
#
# COMPACT_ATOMS: atom_id res chain seq x y z
N MET A 1 -1.40 -20.36 -14.63
CA MET A 1 -2.26 -20.09 -13.47
C MET A 1 -3.37 -19.17 -13.93
N ASN A 2 -4.63 -19.62 -13.83
CA ASN A 2 -5.79 -18.76 -14.13
C ASN A 2 -6.31 -18.13 -12.83
N LEU A 3 -6.84 -16.91 -12.91
CA LEU A 3 -7.47 -16.22 -11.79
C LEU A 3 -8.99 -16.23 -11.96
N MET A 4 -9.72 -16.50 -10.88
CA MET A 4 -11.17 -16.38 -10.79
C MET A 4 -11.54 -15.31 -9.78
N ARG A 5 -12.64 -14.60 -10.00
CA ARG A 5 -13.08 -13.52 -9.11
C ARG A 5 -14.57 -13.61 -8.81
N TYR A 6 -14.94 -13.53 -7.53
CA TYR A 6 -16.32 -13.58 -7.07
C TYR A 6 -16.47 -12.82 -5.75
N LEU A 7 -17.49 -11.94 -5.65
CA LEU A 7 -17.75 -11.08 -4.48
C LEU A 7 -16.54 -10.27 -3.98
N GLY A 8 -15.61 -9.95 -4.88
CA GLY A 8 -14.36 -9.24 -4.55
C GLY A 8 -13.25 -10.14 -4.00
N PHE A 9 -13.46 -11.45 -3.91
CA PHE A 9 -12.42 -12.44 -3.62
C PHE A 9 -11.80 -12.96 -4.90
N ASP A 10 -10.49 -13.16 -4.87
CA ASP A 10 -9.73 -13.77 -5.95
C ASP A 10 -9.40 -15.22 -5.60
N GLY A 11 -9.35 -16.10 -6.61
CA GLY A 11 -9.05 -17.51 -6.45
C GLY A 11 -8.17 -18.04 -7.59
N THR A 12 -7.39 -19.07 -7.29
CA THR A 12 -6.53 -19.74 -8.28
C THR A 12 -7.31 -20.84 -8.99
N ALA A 13 -7.11 -21.01 -10.29
CA ALA A 13 -7.60 -22.17 -11.03
C ALA A 13 -6.44 -22.87 -11.72
N GLU A 14 -6.20 -24.11 -11.30
CA GLU A 14 -5.15 -25.00 -11.78
C GLU A 14 -5.76 -26.36 -12.12
N ILE A 15 -5.12 -27.07 -13.06
CA ILE A 15 -5.57 -28.38 -13.52
C ILE A 15 -4.46 -29.37 -13.19
N ASP A 16 -4.80 -30.40 -12.42
CA ASP A 16 -3.96 -31.56 -12.20
C ASP A 16 -4.20 -32.56 -13.34
N LEU A 17 -3.21 -32.71 -14.21
CA LEU A 17 -3.28 -33.61 -15.37
C LEU A 17 -3.11 -35.09 -14.98
N ASP A 18 -2.46 -35.37 -13.84
CA ASP A 18 -2.22 -36.74 -13.37
C ASP A 18 -3.51 -37.32 -12.76
N ARG A 19 -4.27 -36.48 -12.04
CA ARG A 19 -5.55 -36.86 -11.43
C ARG A 19 -6.75 -36.59 -12.33
N GLY A 20 -6.61 -35.75 -13.35
CA GLY A 20 -7.71 -35.30 -14.20
C GLY A 20 -8.70 -34.40 -13.44
N THR A 21 -8.23 -33.69 -12.41
CA THR A 21 -9.07 -32.84 -11.55
C THR A 21 -8.57 -31.41 -11.55
N CYS A 22 -9.50 -30.47 -11.45
CA CYS A 22 -9.19 -29.06 -11.26
C CYS A 22 -9.12 -28.74 -9.77
N PHE A 23 -8.20 -27.88 -9.38
CA PHE A 23 -8.06 -27.42 -8.00
C PHE A 23 -7.80 -25.93 -7.94
N GLY A 24 -8.14 -25.35 -6.79
CA GLY A 24 -7.97 -23.94 -6.55
C GLY A 24 -7.96 -23.58 -5.08
N LYS A 25 -7.51 -22.37 -4.78
CA LYS A 25 -7.57 -21.79 -3.44
C LYS A 25 -7.97 -20.33 -3.50
N LEU A 26 -8.64 -19.85 -2.46
CA LEU A 26 -8.86 -18.42 -2.28
C LEU A 26 -7.50 -17.73 -2.03
N LEU A 27 -7.35 -16.55 -2.61
CA LEU A 27 -6.20 -15.68 -2.44
C LEU A 27 -6.54 -14.53 -1.50
N PHE A 28 -5.49 -13.99 -0.85
CA PHE A 28 -5.56 -12.77 -0.06
C PHE A 28 -6.49 -12.84 1.17
N ILE A 29 -6.75 -14.04 1.67
CA ILE A 29 -7.41 -14.32 2.95
C ILE A 29 -6.40 -14.92 3.95
N ASP A 30 -6.63 -14.75 5.25
CA ASP A 30 -5.76 -15.33 6.29
C ASP A 30 -6.04 -16.84 6.48
N ASP A 31 -7.23 -17.30 6.13
CA ASP A 31 -7.66 -18.70 6.24
C ASP A 31 -7.28 -19.51 4.98
N LEU A 32 -7.07 -20.82 5.14
CA LEU A 32 -6.84 -21.71 4.02
C LEU A 32 -8.18 -22.27 3.52
N VAL A 33 -8.69 -21.69 2.43
CA VAL A 33 -9.89 -22.19 1.73
C VAL A 33 -9.48 -22.72 0.36
N THR A 34 -9.63 -24.03 0.19
CA THR A 34 -9.33 -24.77 -1.05
C THR A 34 -10.60 -25.39 -1.61
N TYR A 35 -10.68 -25.51 -2.92
CA TYR A 35 -11.79 -26.14 -3.62
C TYR A 35 -11.26 -26.98 -4.77
N GLU A 36 -11.96 -28.06 -5.10
CA GLU A 36 -11.59 -28.99 -6.14
C GLU A 36 -12.84 -29.43 -6.91
N ALA A 37 -12.66 -29.75 -8.19
CA ALA A 37 -13.74 -30.24 -9.03
C ALA A 37 -13.21 -31.09 -10.17
N SER A 38 -14.02 -32.00 -10.69
CA SER A 38 -13.66 -32.82 -11.86
C SER A 38 -13.60 -32.01 -13.15
N ASP A 39 -14.35 -30.91 -13.24
CA ASP A 39 -14.49 -30.11 -14.45
C ASP A 39 -14.22 -28.62 -14.19
N PRO A 40 -13.66 -27.87 -15.15
CA PRO A 40 -13.47 -26.42 -15.01
C PRO A 40 -14.77 -25.65 -14.78
N ARG A 41 -15.90 -26.13 -15.31
CA ARG A 41 -17.22 -25.52 -15.07
C ARG A 41 -17.69 -25.74 -13.64
N ALA A 42 -17.50 -26.96 -13.13
CA ALA A 42 -17.81 -27.30 -11.75
C ALA A 42 -16.89 -26.56 -10.78
N LEU A 43 -15.60 -26.38 -11.12
CA LEU A 43 -14.64 -25.62 -10.31
C LEU A 43 -15.10 -24.20 -10.02
N LYS A 44 -15.73 -23.54 -11.00
CA LYS A 44 -16.29 -22.20 -10.79
C LYS A 44 -17.46 -22.20 -9.79
N ALA A 45 -18.31 -23.21 -9.84
CA ALA A 45 -19.41 -23.36 -8.88
C ALA A 45 -18.86 -23.65 -7.47
N GLU A 46 -17.90 -24.57 -7.36
CA GLU A 46 -17.22 -24.88 -6.10
C GLU A 46 -16.47 -23.67 -5.53
N PHE A 47 -15.88 -22.83 -6.39
CA PHE A 47 -15.27 -21.57 -5.97
C PHE A 47 -16.29 -20.60 -5.36
N HIS A 48 -17.47 -20.44 -5.99
CA HIS A 48 -18.52 -19.57 -5.46
C HIS A 48 -19.03 -20.11 -4.12
N ALA A 49 -19.28 -21.42 -4.02
CA ALA A 49 -19.70 -22.08 -2.79
C ALA A 49 -18.65 -21.90 -1.68
N ALA A 50 -17.37 -22.08 -1.98
CA ALA A 50 -16.28 -21.89 -1.03
C ALA A 50 -16.19 -20.44 -0.50
N VAL A 51 -16.47 -19.44 -1.35
CA VAL A 51 -16.52 -18.03 -0.94
C VAL A 51 -17.75 -17.77 -0.06
N ASP A 52 -18.92 -18.30 -0.43
CA ASP A 52 -20.14 -18.11 0.35
C ASP A 52 -20.03 -18.79 1.73
N ASP A 53 -19.46 -20.00 1.78
CA ASP A 53 -19.17 -20.73 3.02
C ASP A 53 -18.14 -20.00 3.90
N TYR A 54 -17.12 -19.39 3.27
CA TYR A 54 -16.14 -18.57 3.97
C TYR A 54 -16.80 -17.35 4.64
N LEU A 55 -17.67 -16.64 3.92
CA LEU A 55 -18.40 -15.50 4.43
C LEU A 55 -19.35 -15.89 5.56
N GLU A 56 -20.05 -17.01 5.40
CA GLU A 56 -20.95 -17.54 6.42
C GLU A 56 -20.18 -17.96 7.68
N THR A 57 -19.02 -18.62 7.53
CA THR A 57 -18.15 -18.98 8.65
C THR A 57 -17.65 -17.74 9.39
N CYS A 58 -17.26 -16.70 8.67
CA CYS A 58 -16.88 -15.41 9.27
C CYS A 58 -18.04 -14.82 10.08
N ARG A 59 -19.27 -14.86 9.54
CA ARG A 59 -20.49 -14.40 10.23
C ARG A 59 -20.76 -15.18 11.51
N GLN A 60 -20.64 -16.52 11.47
CA GLN A 60 -20.84 -17.39 12.62
C GLN A 60 -19.80 -17.17 13.72
N LEU A 61 -18.54 -16.93 13.33
CA LEU A 61 -17.45 -16.64 14.27
C LEU A 61 -17.48 -15.19 14.80
N GLY A 62 -18.40 -14.35 14.31
CA GLY A 62 -18.49 -12.93 14.68
C GLY A 62 -17.27 -12.12 14.25
N ARG A 63 -16.54 -12.58 13.22
CA ARG A 63 -15.33 -11.93 12.70
C ARG A 63 -15.65 -11.26 11.37
N PRO A 64 -15.20 -10.02 11.14
CA PRO A 64 -15.37 -9.40 9.83
C PRO A 64 -14.55 -10.18 8.79
N PRO A 65 -15.15 -10.58 7.65
CA PRO A 65 -14.37 -11.15 6.56
C PRO A 65 -13.36 -10.09 6.10
N LYS A 66 -12.07 -10.44 6.13
CA LYS A 66 -11.02 -9.50 5.77
C LYS A 66 -11.11 -9.27 4.27
N LYS A 67 -11.58 -8.09 3.88
CA LYS A 67 -11.63 -7.70 2.48
C LYS A 67 -10.21 -7.77 1.91
N PRO A 68 -10.01 -8.43 0.76
CA PRO A 68 -8.75 -8.32 0.07
C PRO A 68 -8.58 -6.85 -0.34
N HIS A 69 -7.42 -6.29 -0.06
CA HIS A 69 -6.99 -4.92 -0.42
C HIS A 69 -7.55 -3.76 0.45
N SER A 70 -7.13 -3.68 1.72
CA SER A 70 -7.42 -2.55 2.61
C SER A 70 -6.75 -1.22 2.21
N GLY A 71 -5.85 -1.23 1.22
CA GLY A 71 -5.03 -0.06 0.84
C GLY A 71 -3.92 0.29 1.84
N LEU A 72 -3.86 -0.38 2.98
CA LEU A 72 -2.78 -0.21 3.95
C LEU A 72 -1.57 -1.05 3.52
N PHE A 73 -0.50 -0.38 3.12
CA PHE A 73 0.72 -1.02 2.64
C PHE A 73 1.94 -0.47 3.39
N ASN A 74 2.41 -1.22 4.39
CA ASN A 74 3.58 -0.83 5.19
C ASN A 74 4.86 -1.30 4.51
N VAL A 75 5.72 -0.36 4.10
CA VAL A 75 6.97 -0.64 3.40
C VAL A 75 8.17 -0.38 4.31
N ARG A 76 9.12 -1.31 4.33
CA ARG A 76 10.46 -1.10 4.89
C ARG A 76 11.44 -0.86 3.75
N THR A 77 12.26 0.18 3.87
CA THR A 77 13.29 0.52 2.89
C THR A 77 14.60 0.86 3.61
N THR A 78 15.70 0.93 2.87
CA THR A 78 16.98 1.31 3.46
C THR A 78 17.03 2.82 3.73
N PRO A 79 17.79 3.28 4.74
CA PRO A 79 17.88 4.71 5.07
C PRO A 79 18.28 5.59 3.88
N GLU A 80 19.13 5.08 3.00
CA GLU A 80 19.61 5.78 1.81
C GLU A 80 18.46 6.02 0.83
N LYS A 81 17.70 4.96 0.51
CA LYS A 81 16.52 5.08 -0.38
C LYS A 81 15.45 5.97 0.21
N HIS A 82 15.24 5.91 1.52
CA HIS A 82 14.28 6.80 2.20
C HIS A 82 14.70 8.27 2.06
N ARG A 83 15.99 8.57 2.23
CA ARG A 83 16.55 9.91 2.04
C ARG A 83 16.36 10.40 0.60
N ASP A 84 16.70 9.58 -0.38
CA ASP A 84 16.59 9.95 -1.80
C ASP A 84 15.13 10.18 -2.20
N LEU A 85 14.21 9.34 -1.72
CA LEU A 85 12.77 9.52 -1.96
C LEU A 85 12.23 10.80 -1.31
N LEU A 86 12.68 11.14 -0.10
CA LEU A 86 12.30 12.39 0.56
C LEU A 86 12.81 13.63 -0.19
N LEU A 87 14.05 13.58 -0.68
CA LEU A 87 14.61 14.67 -1.48
C LEU A 87 13.81 14.88 -2.77
N CYS A 88 13.54 13.79 -3.50
CA CYS A 88 12.74 13.83 -4.72
C CYS A 88 11.30 14.33 -4.46
N ALA A 89 10.69 13.92 -3.34
CA ALA A 89 9.37 14.40 -2.94
C ALA A 89 9.38 15.91 -2.64
N ALA A 90 10.43 16.40 -1.97
CA ALA A 90 10.60 17.81 -1.64
C ALA A 90 10.83 18.68 -2.89
N GLU A 91 11.68 18.24 -3.82
CA GLU A 91 11.93 18.93 -5.09
C GLU A 91 10.65 19.08 -5.93
N ARG A 92 9.80 18.05 -5.90
CA ARG A 92 8.54 18.01 -6.65
C ARG A 92 7.34 18.62 -5.89
N GLY A 93 7.51 18.98 -4.61
CA GLY A 93 6.44 19.52 -3.77
C GLY A 93 5.30 18.54 -3.49
N ILE A 94 5.57 17.23 -3.48
CA ILE A 94 4.57 16.17 -3.25
C ILE A 94 4.88 15.36 -2.00
N SER A 95 3.89 14.62 -1.50
CA SER A 95 4.12 13.71 -0.36
C SER A 95 4.91 12.47 -0.78
N LEU A 96 5.64 11.87 0.17
CA LEU A 96 6.33 10.60 -0.04
C LEU A 96 5.37 9.49 -0.53
N ASN A 97 4.15 9.44 0.02
CA ASN A 97 3.13 8.48 -0.40
C ASN A 97 2.72 8.68 -1.88
N ALA A 98 2.71 9.91 -2.38
CA ALA A 98 2.42 10.19 -3.79
C ALA A 98 3.53 9.62 -4.70
N VAL A 99 4.80 9.83 -4.34
CA VAL A 99 5.95 9.24 -5.06
C VAL A 99 5.86 7.72 -5.09
N VAL A 100 5.53 7.10 -3.96
CA VAL A 100 5.38 5.64 -3.87
C VAL A 100 4.23 5.14 -4.75
N ASN A 101 3.07 5.80 -4.73
CA ASN A 101 1.93 5.43 -5.58
C ASN A 101 2.25 5.59 -7.07
N GLU A 102 3.01 6.62 -7.46
CA GLU A 102 3.47 6.79 -8.84
C GLU A 102 4.40 5.65 -9.26
N ALA A 103 5.36 5.28 -8.40
CA ALA A 103 6.25 4.15 -8.67
C ALA A 103 5.46 2.83 -8.79
N ILE A 104 4.44 2.62 -7.95
CA ILE A 104 3.53 1.47 -8.05
C ILE A 104 2.78 1.49 -9.39
N ALA A 105 2.24 2.63 -9.80
CA ALA A 105 1.53 2.78 -11.07
C ALA A 105 2.44 2.48 -12.27
N GLN A 106 3.67 2.99 -12.25
CA GLN A 106 4.68 2.69 -13.27
C GLN A 106 5.00 1.19 -13.33
N PHE A 107 5.20 0.54 -12.18
CA PHE A 107 5.47 -0.90 -12.13
C PHE A 107 4.31 -1.73 -12.67
N LEU A 108 3.07 -1.37 -12.33
CA LEU A 108 1.88 -2.05 -12.86
C LEU A 108 1.73 -1.84 -14.37
N SER A 109 2.06 -0.65 -14.88
CA SER A 109 2.03 -0.38 -16.32
C SER A 109 3.10 -1.17 -17.09
N ALA A 110 4.30 -1.34 -16.53
CA ALA A 110 5.42 -2.07 -17.14
C ALA A 110 5.19 -3.59 -17.17
N LYS A 111 4.44 -4.14 -16.20
CA LYS A 111 4.08 -5.57 -16.13
C LYS A 111 3.14 -6.02 -17.24
N CYS A 112 2.45 -5.11 -17.93
CA CYS A 112 1.54 -5.44 -19.01
C CYS A 112 2.23 -5.65 -20.37
N SER A 113 3.52 -5.34 -20.53
CA SER A 113 4.17 -5.49 -21.84
C SER A 113 4.92 -6.81 -22.04
N ASP A 114 5.83 -7.29 -21.19
CA ASP A 114 6.62 -8.48 -21.59
C ASP A 114 7.15 -9.34 -20.43
N GLY A 115 6.96 -10.66 -20.58
CA GLY A 115 7.48 -11.68 -19.69
C GLY A 115 8.98 -11.92 -19.87
N ILE A 116 9.85 -11.06 -19.32
CA ILE A 116 11.22 -11.41 -18.91
C ILE A 116 11.60 -10.55 -17.69
N PRO A 117 11.96 -11.14 -16.53
CA PRO A 117 12.63 -10.39 -15.47
C PRO A 117 14.16 -10.52 -15.61
N THR A 118 14.87 -9.42 -15.81
CA THR A 118 16.31 -9.33 -15.50
C THR A 118 16.67 -8.06 -14.72
N PRO A 119 17.73 -8.12 -13.91
CA PRO A 119 17.80 -7.42 -12.63
C PRO A 119 18.62 -6.14 -12.73
N SER A 120 18.04 -5.06 -13.25
CA SER A 120 18.58 -3.70 -13.06
C SER A 120 17.60 -2.67 -13.63
N CYS A 121 16.35 -2.65 -13.16
CA CYS A 121 15.53 -1.45 -13.35
C CYS A 121 16.00 -0.38 -12.35
N THR A 122 17.05 0.34 -12.71
CA THR A 122 17.27 1.69 -12.16
C THR A 122 16.09 2.52 -12.63
N VAL A 123 15.19 2.82 -11.70
CA VAL A 123 14.08 3.74 -11.94
C VAL A 123 14.70 5.11 -12.17
N ALA A 124 14.86 5.49 -13.44
CA ALA A 124 15.22 6.84 -13.80
C ALA A 124 13.98 7.71 -13.62
N VAL A 125 13.91 8.41 -12.49
CA VAL A 125 12.95 9.50 -12.32
C VAL A 125 13.43 10.62 -13.23
N ASN A 126 12.71 10.86 -14.33
CA ASN A 126 13.01 11.99 -15.20
C ASN A 126 12.79 13.28 -14.41
N LEU A 127 13.88 13.93 -14.02
CA LEU A 127 13.91 15.31 -13.56
C LEU A 127 13.49 16.19 -14.75
N VAL A 128 12.20 16.52 -14.82
CA VAL A 128 11.80 17.69 -15.58
C VAL A 128 12.17 18.90 -14.73
N ASP A 129 13.35 19.45 -15.02
CA ASP A 129 13.79 20.77 -14.55
C ASP A 129 12.82 21.83 -15.09
N THR A 130 11.68 22.02 -14.43
CA THR A 130 10.96 23.28 -14.50
C THR A 130 11.44 24.15 -13.34
N PHE A 131 12.64 24.68 -13.53
CA PHE A 131 13.14 25.81 -12.76
C PHE A 131 12.26 27.02 -13.06
N VAL A 132 11.36 27.38 -12.15
CA VAL A 132 10.73 28.70 -12.15
C VAL A 132 11.51 29.54 -11.13
N PRO A 133 12.38 30.47 -11.56
CA PRO A 133 13.04 31.36 -10.62
C PRO A 133 11.99 32.27 -9.98
N SER A 134 11.69 32.03 -8.71
CA SER A 134 10.91 32.94 -7.89
C SER A 134 11.77 34.17 -7.56
N THR A 135 11.33 35.34 -7.97
CA THR A 135 11.95 36.66 -7.74
C THR A 135 11.42 37.33 -6.47
N ASP A 136 11.09 36.58 -5.41
CA ASP A 136 10.64 37.17 -4.13
C ASP A 136 11.85 37.44 -3.19
N PRO A 137 12.19 38.71 -2.89
CA PRO A 137 13.35 39.07 -2.06
C PRO A 137 13.17 38.82 -0.55
N ARG A 138 12.16 38.05 -0.13
CA ARG A 138 11.82 37.86 1.30
C ARG A 138 12.35 36.59 1.96
N ASN A 139 13.19 35.81 1.30
CA ASN A 139 13.77 34.60 1.90
C ASN A 139 15.30 34.68 2.00
N PHE A 140 15.79 35.64 2.80
CA PHE A 140 17.12 35.56 3.39
C PHE A 140 16.99 34.94 4.78
N VAL A 141 17.22 33.64 4.91
CA VAL A 141 17.57 33.06 6.22
C VAL A 141 19.08 33.21 6.35
N THR A 142 19.50 34.18 7.16
CA THR A 142 20.88 34.30 7.63
C THR A 142 21.22 33.09 8.50
N VAL A 143 22.10 32.22 8.02
CA VAL A 143 22.73 31.19 8.85
C VAL A 143 23.98 31.81 9.49
N SER A 144 23.96 32.02 10.80
CA SER A 144 25.17 32.28 11.58
C SER A 144 25.73 30.97 12.14
N PRO A 145 27.07 30.79 12.17
CA PRO A 145 27.70 29.51 12.46
C PRO A 145 28.05 29.42 13.95
N SER A 146 27.40 28.52 14.66
CA SER A 146 27.98 27.93 15.87
C SER A 146 27.37 26.54 16.02
N GLY A 147 28.20 25.53 15.74
CA GLY A 147 27.85 24.15 15.97
C GLY A 147 27.58 23.93 17.45
N ASP A 148 26.57 23.14 17.74
CA ASP A 148 26.65 22.11 18.76
C ASP A 148 25.55 21.08 18.54
N THR A 149 25.97 19.83 18.71
CA THR A 149 25.24 18.59 18.51
C THR A 149 24.01 18.54 19.42
N VAL A 150 22.82 18.37 18.86
CA VAL A 150 21.63 17.97 19.64
C VAL A 150 20.89 16.89 18.87
N THR A 151 20.90 15.69 19.44
CA THR A 151 20.07 14.53 19.11
C THR A 151 18.59 14.90 19.03
N PRO A 152 17.84 14.48 17.99
CA PRO A 152 16.40 14.68 17.98
C PRO A 152 15.69 13.50 18.66
N THR A 153 15.29 13.70 19.91
CA THR A 153 14.16 12.97 20.51
C THR A 153 12.88 13.48 19.85
N LEU A 154 12.26 12.66 19.00
CA LEU A 154 11.00 13.01 18.35
C LEU A 154 9.84 12.77 19.33
N PHE A 155 9.39 13.85 19.96
CA PHE A 155 8.14 13.91 20.73
C PHE A 155 7.44 15.19 20.32
N ILE A 156 6.40 15.14 19.47
CA ILE A 156 5.39 16.19 19.38
C ILE A 156 4.02 15.57 19.08
N GLU A 157 3.15 15.73 20.08
CA GLU A 157 1.69 15.62 20.07
C GLU A 157 1.04 16.68 19.16
N ALA A 158 -0.18 16.41 18.70
CA ALA A 158 -1.04 17.46 18.18
C ALA A 158 -2.52 17.25 18.55
N PHE A 159 -3.15 18.39 18.86
CA PHE A 159 -4.57 18.70 19.04
C PHE A 159 -5.16 18.41 20.44
N GLY A 160 -5.73 19.37 21.17
CA GLY A 160 -6.06 20.76 20.89
C GLY A 160 -7.23 21.22 21.78
N GLY A 161 -7.29 22.51 22.13
CA GLY A 161 -8.57 23.18 22.38
C GLY A 161 -8.82 23.80 23.76
N ARG A 162 -8.99 25.12 23.72
CA ARG A 162 -9.83 26.01 24.57
C ARG A 162 -9.41 26.25 26.03
N GLN A 163 -8.89 27.46 26.24
CA GLN A 163 -9.13 28.21 27.46
C GLN A 163 -10.61 28.57 27.60
N LYS A 164 -11.16 28.37 28.80
CA LYS A 164 -12.27 29.16 29.34
C LYS A 164 -11.99 29.45 30.81
N GLU A 165 -12.11 30.73 31.13
CA GLU A 165 -11.84 31.38 32.39
C GLU A 165 -12.73 30.86 33.53
N ALA A 166 -12.16 30.89 34.74
CA ALA A 166 -12.84 30.65 36.00
C ALA A 166 -13.67 31.87 36.42
N PRO A 167 -14.82 31.69 37.10
CA PRO A 167 -15.37 32.74 37.94
C PRO A 167 -14.94 32.58 39.40
N ALA A 168 -14.48 33.70 39.94
CA ALA A 168 -14.15 33.92 41.34
C ALA A 168 -15.36 33.73 42.26
N ASN A 169 -15.10 33.15 43.43
CA ASN A 169 -16.01 33.09 44.57
C ASN A 169 -15.86 34.35 45.44
N PRO A 170 -16.94 35.00 45.86
CA PRO A 170 -16.94 35.79 47.09
C PRO A 170 -17.99 35.30 48.10
N HIS A 171 -17.51 35.07 49.32
CA HIS A 171 -18.18 34.85 50.61
C HIS A 171 -18.81 33.48 50.91
#